data_AF-A0A8S2F904-F1
#
_entry.id   AF-A0A8S2F904-F1
#
_cell.length_a   1.000
_cell.length_b   1.000
_cell.length_c   1.000
_cell.angle_alpha   90.00
_cell.angle_beta   90.00
_cell.angle_gamma   90.00
#
_symmetry.space_group_name_H-M   'P 1'
#
loop_
_entity.id
_entity.type
_entity.pdbx_description
1 polymer ?
#
loop_
_entity_poly.entity_id
_entity_poly.type
_entity_poly.pdbx_seq_one_letter_code
_entity_poly.pdbx_strand_id
1 'polypeptide(L)'
;TTSKHLHSFQMSTIYLTVALVIALTHSNANARTFRFINQCKQTLWIGIQGRPLIVDGGFELPAASTKDIDVPDGWVAGRFWPRTGCRWINKQFKCATGDCGARANGFGIPCKGISGQPPVTLAEFTLNGAGGLDYYDLSNGEPVLIIFPKIITVECSLIVDGHSVGMTIKPIGQFQMVNNKELGKYNCGTATCTFDVNKCPPELQMDDGAGNKVCASICAAINNAGQRAKHQMLQNFYDNKDTRSLVCCSCDRQHCVSPHDKVTAGGKCDVETWPRSSQNIGYDKVFKIPCPDAYSWQFDDFKSTYQCMKANYEIILCPSGDTTSPIVTATATAAIKQQQAQSNSCNGRTFDTNTYDCLDGQLCPKGQQACGKNSHACFKPSQYKCVNGKLQSK
;
A
#
# COMPACT_ATOMS: atom_id res chain seq x y z
N THR A 1 44.88 -46.86 -31.83
CA THR A 1 44.78 -45.43 -31.46
C THR A 1 43.44 -44.82 -31.83
N THR A 2 42.78 -45.25 -32.91
CA THR A 2 41.46 -44.76 -33.37
C THR A 2 40.27 -45.05 -32.45
N SER A 3 40.21 -46.22 -31.79
CA SER A 3 39.11 -46.57 -30.87
C SER A 3 39.06 -45.71 -29.59
N LYS A 4 40.22 -45.30 -29.06
CA LYS A 4 40.29 -44.44 -27.86
C LYS A 4 39.80 -43.01 -28.12
N HIS A 5 40.01 -42.49 -29.34
CA HIS A 5 39.51 -41.17 -29.74
C HIS A 5 38.00 -41.15 -29.97
N LEU A 6 37.42 -42.23 -30.50
CA LEU A 6 35.98 -42.31 -30.73
C LEU A 6 35.17 -42.35 -29.41
N HIS A 7 35.66 -43.09 -28.40
CA HIS A 7 35.06 -43.11 -27.06
C HIS A 7 35.18 -41.76 -26.34
N SER A 8 36.31 -41.06 -26.49
CA SER A 8 36.51 -39.74 -25.89
C SER A 8 35.57 -38.68 -26.49
N PHE A 9 35.34 -38.74 -27.81
CA PHE A 9 34.42 -37.82 -28.50
C PHE A 9 32.95 -38.07 -28.11
N GLN A 10 32.52 -39.34 -28.08
CA GLN A 10 31.15 -39.70 -27.68
C GLN A 10 30.83 -39.27 -26.24
N MET A 11 31.76 -39.47 -25.30
CA MET A 11 31.58 -39.05 -23.92
C MET A 11 31.44 -37.53 -23.80
N SER A 12 32.28 -36.76 -24.48
CA SER A 12 32.22 -35.29 -24.44
C SER A 12 30.89 -34.72 -24.96
N THR A 13 30.36 -35.28 -26.06
CA THR A 13 29.04 -34.89 -26.57
C THR A 13 27.89 -35.25 -25.63
N ILE A 14 27.98 -36.37 -24.91
CA ILE A 14 26.97 -36.77 -23.91
C ILE A 14 27.00 -35.83 -22.69
N TYR A 15 28.19 -35.45 -22.22
CA TYR A 15 28.29 -34.47 -21.12
C TYR A 15 27.73 -33.10 -21.51
N LEU A 16 27.97 -32.66 -22.75
CA LEU A 16 27.49 -31.36 -23.23
C LEU A 16 25.96 -31.34 -23.40
N THR A 17 25.35 -32.43 -23.89
CA THR A 17 23.89 -32.54 -24.02
C THR A 17 23.21 -32.71 -22.67
N VAL A 18 23.78 -33.48 -21.74
CA VAL A 18 23.27 -33.61 -20.37
C VAL A 18 23.36 -32.28 -19.62
N ALA A 19 24.46 -31.54 -19.75
CA ALA A 19 24.58 -30.21 -19.16
C ALA A 19 23.58 -29.20 -19.75
N LEU A 20 23.33 -29.25 -21.06
CA LEU A 20 22.35 -28.40 -21.73
C LEU A 20 20.91 -28.76 -21.33
N VAL A 21 20.57 -30.05 -21.18
CA VAL A 21 19.26 -30.50 -20.70
C VAL A 21 19.07 -30.11 -19.24
N ILE A 22 20.07 -30.29 -18.37
CA ILE A 22 20.01 -29.85 -16.98
C ILE A 22 19.85 -28.32 -16.90
N ALA A 23 20.53 -27.54 -17.74
CA ALA A 23 20.35 -26.09 -17.82
C ALA A 23 18.96 -25.68 -18.33
N LEU A 24 18.33 -26.49 -19.20
CA LEU A 24 16.97 -26.28 -19.72
C LEU A 24 15.87 -26.77 -18.76
N THR A 25 16.20 -27.59 -17.75
CA THR A 25 15.24 -28.12 -16.76
C THR A 25 15.44 -27.58 -15.34
N HIS A 26 16.09 -26.43 -15.16
CA HIS A 26 16.02 -25.69 -13.89
C HIS A 26 14.64 -25.02 -13.76
N SER A 27 13.60 -25.82 -13.58
CA SER A 27 12.40 -25.35 -12.91
C SER A 27 12.83 -24.96 -11.50
N ASN A 28 12.77 -23.65 -11.18
CA ASN A 28 12.92 -23.17 -9.81
C ASN A 28 11.81 -23.82 -8.99
N ALA A 29 12.13 -24.92 -8.31
CA ALA A 29 11.16 -25.76 -7.60
C ALA A 29 10.46 -25.06 -6.42
N ASN A 30 10.73 -23.76 -6.21
CA ASN A 30 10.14 -22.92 -5.18
C ASN A 30 9.88 -21.49 -5.71
N ALA A 31 9.43 -21.33 -6.96
CA ALA A 31 8.91 -20.04 -7.44
C ALA A 31 7.39 -19.96 -7.25
N ARG A 32 6.91 -18.76 -6.94
CA ARG A 32 5.49 -18.44 -6.77
C ARG A 32 5.02 -17.60 -7.93
N THR A 33 3.80 -17.88 -8.39
CA THR A 33 3.21 -17.12 -9.48
C THR A 33 2.49 -15.89 -8.91
N PHE A 34 2.87 -14.72 -9.43
CA PHE A 34 2.18 -13.46 -9.22
C PHE A 34 1.48 -13.05 -10.51
N ARG A 35 0.15 -13.00 -10.49
CA ARG A 35 -0.68 -12.63 -11.62
C ARG A 35 -1.14 -11.19 -11.50
N PHE A 36 -0.68 -10.34 -12.41
CA PHE A 36 -1.09 -8.96 -12.51
C PHE A 36 -2.26 -8.83 -13.49
N ILE A 37 -3.36 -8.22 -13.05
CA ILE A 37 -4.57 -8.02 -13.86
C ILE A 37 -4.85 -6.52 -13.92
N ASN A 38 -4.70 -5.91 -15.10
CA ASN A 38 -5.03 -4.52 -15.33
C ASN A 38 -6.47 -4.39 -15.81
N GLN A 39 -7.38 -3.99 -14.92
CA GLN A 39 -8.77 -3.68 -15.26
C GLN A 39 -8.98 -2.19 -15.54
N CYS A 40 -7.93 -1.37 -15.47
CA CYS A 40 -7.98 0.03 -15.83
C CYS A 40 -8.13 0.18 -17.36
N LYS A 41 -8.67 1.33 -17.77
CA LYS A 41 -8.83 1.69 -19.20
C LYS A 41 -7.54 2.18 -19.86
N GLN A 42 -6.48 2.34 -19.07
CA GLN A 42 -5.17 2.83 -19.50
C GLN A 42 -4.10 1.75 -19.30
N THR A 43 -3.03 1.85 -20.08
CA THR A 43 -1.80 1.09 -19.84
C THR A 43 -1.17 1.55 -18.52
N LEU A 44 -0.70 0.57 -17.75
CA LEU A 44 0.06 0.80 -16.53
C LEU A 44 1.49 0.29 -16.72
N TRP A 45 2.43 0.87 -16.01
CA TRP A 45 3.80 0.36 -15.96
C TRP A 45 4.14 -0.04 -14.53
N ILE A 46 4.22 -1.34 -14.29
CA ILE A 46 4.49 -1.87 -12.96
C ILE A 46 5.95 -1.59 -12.62
N GLY A 47 6.19 -0.95 -11.48
CA GLY A 47 7.49 -0.88 -10.83
C GLY A 47 7.62 -2.01 -9.82
N ILE A 48 8.84 -2.54 -9.70
CA ILE A 48 9.15 -3.64 -8.78
C ILE A 48 10.41 -3.32 -8.01
N GLN A 49 10.36 -3.53 -6.71
CA GLN A 49 11.52 -3.58 -5.84
C GLN A 49 11.50 -4.86 -5.01
N GLY A 50 12.66 -5.38 -4.62
CA GLY A 50 12.78 -6.51 -3.72
C GLY A 50 14.12 -7.21 -3.85
N ARG A 51 14.30 -8.26 -3.04
CA ARG A 51 15.53 -9.06 -3.00
C ARG A 51 15.20 -10.55 -3.18
N PRO A 52 15.69 -11.20 -4.24
CA PRO A 52 16.43 -10.62 -5.37
C PRO A 52 15.56 -9.69 -6.24
N LEU A 53 16.19 -8.90 -7.12
CA LEU A 53 15.47 -8.11 -8.11
C LEU A 53 14.85 -9.05 -9.16
N ILE A 54 13.57 -8.84 -9.46
CA ILE A 54 12.83 -9.63 -10.45
C ILE A 54 12.39 -8.74 -11.63
N VAL A 55 12.34 -9.31 -12.84
CA VAL A 55 11.91 -8.64 -14.08
C VAL A 55 12.56 -7.24 -14.26
N ASP A 56 13.86 -7.14 -13.98
CA ASP A 56 14.65 -5.89 -13.99
C ASP A 56 14.06 -4.71 -13.20
N GLY A 57 13.11 -4.98 -12.30
CA GLY A 57 12.43 -3.96 -11.51
C GLY A 57 11.23 -3.31 -12.19
N GLY A 58 10.69 -3.86 -13.29
CA GLY A 58 9.44 -3.34 -13.83
C GLY A 58 9.09 -3.77 -15.26
N PHE A 59 7.82 -3.63 -15.62
CA PHE A 59 7.30 -4.00 -16.93
C PHE A 59 6.07 -3.19 -17.32
N GLU A 60 5.74 -3.18 -18.61
CA GLU A 60 4.48 -2.65 -19.13
C GLU A 60 3.34 -3.66 -18.97
N LEU A 61 2.17 -3.17 -18.59
CA LEU A 61 0.93 -3.91 -18.44
C LEU A 61 -0.21 -3.17 -19.17
N PRO A 62 -0.52 -3.54 -20.43
CA PRO A 62 -1.56 -2.89 -21.22
C PRO A 62 -2.94 -2.89 -20.55
N ALA A 63 -3.82 -1.97 -20.97
CA ALA A 63 -5.20 -1.93 -20.51
C ALA A 63 -5.92 -3.28 -20.77
N ALA A 64 -6.78 -3.70 -19.84
CA ALA A 64 -7.56 -4.94 -19.92
C ALA A 64 -6.69 -6.20 -20.19
N SER A 65 -5.48 -6.24 -19.65
CA SER A 65 -4.53 -7.35 -19.86
C SER A 65 -4.13 -8.03 -18.55
N THR A 66 -3.60 -9.24 -18.69
CA THR A 66 -3.08 -10.05 -17.58
C THR A 66 -1.65 -10.45 -17.87
N LYS A 67 -0.79 -10.44 -16.85
CA LYS A 67 0.59 -10.93 -16.94
C LYS A 67 0.99 -11.68 -15.68
N ASP A 68 1.50 -12.88 -15.85
CA ASP A 68 2.07 -13.68 -14.78
C ASP A 68 3.58 -13.46 -14.71
N ILE A 69 4.14 -13.39 -13.50
CA ILE A 69 5.57 -13.39 -13.23
C ILE A 69 5.89 -14.43 -12.16
N ASP A 70 7.12 -14.96 -12.20
CA ASP A 70 7.63 -15.85 -11.17
C ASP A 70 8.43 -15.06 -10.13
N VAL A 71 8.09 -15.28 -8.86
CA VAL A 71 8.73 -14.65 -7.69
C VAL A 71 9.32 -15.74 -6.80
N PRO A 72 10.59 -15.65 -6.37
CA PRO A 72 11.18 -16.65 -5.47
C PRO A 72 10.40 -16.79 -4.15
N ASP A 73 10.28 -18.01 -3.61
CA ASP A 73 9.54 -18.31 -2.38
C ASP A 73 10.01 -17.54 -1.14
N GLY A 74 11.28 -17.13 -1.09
CA GLY A 74 11.85 -16.32 0.01
C GLY A 74 12.07 -14.85 -0.34
N TRP A 75 11.24 -14.27 -1.22
CA TRP A 75 11.39 -12.88 -1.65
C TRP A 75 11.06 -11.89 -0.54
N VAL A 76 11.99 -10.97 -0.25
CA VAL A 76 11.88 -10.02 0.86
C VAL A 76 11.99 -8.57 0.40
N ALA A 77 11.46 -7.65 1.20
CA ALA A 77 11.32 -6.23 0.87
C ALA A 77 10.66 -6.03 -0.51
N GLY A 78 9.72 -6.93 -0.82
CA GLY A 78 9.06 -7.01 -2.11
C GLY A 78 7.99 -5.94 -2.23
N ARG A 79 8.05 -5.15 -3.30
CA ARG A 79 7.11 -4.06 -3.53
C ARG A 79 6.70 -4.00 -4.99
N PHE A 80 5.41 -3.82 -5.20
CA PHE A 80 4.83 -3.58 -6.51
C PHE A 80 4.05 -2.27 -6.49
N TRP A 81 4.15 -1.51 -7.58
CA TRP A 81 3.30 -0.34 -7.76
C TRP A 81 2.98 -0.06 -9.23
N PRO A 82 1.80 0.49 -9.53
CA PRO A 82 1.45 0.95 -10.86
C PRO A 82 1.94 2.37 -11.10
N ARG A 83 2.55 2.60 -12.27
CA ARG A 83 2.87 3.93 -12.80
C ARG A 83 1.87 4.30 -13.90
N THR A 84 1.47 5.57 -13.92
CA THR A 84 0.47 6.11 -14.86
C THR A 84 1.02 7.33 -15.62
N GLY A 85 0.36 7.68 -16.72
CA GLY A 85 0.73 8.86 -17.52
C GLY A 85 2.14 8.80 -18.10
N CYS A 86 2.68 7.59 -18.28
CA CYS A 86 4.07 7.42 -18.69
C CYS A 86 4.30 7.68 -20.18
N ARG A 87 5.37 8.40 -20.49
CA ARG A 87 5.79 8.73 -21.86
C ARG A 87 7.28 8.99 -21.95
N TRP A 88 7.82 8.82 -23.15
CA TRP A 88 9.19 9.22 -23.46
C TRP A 88 9.26 10.73 -23.68
N ILE A 89 10.06 11.41 -22.86
CA ILE A 89 10.36 12.85 -22.99
C ILE A 89 11.87 12.99 -23.04
N ASN A 90 12.41 13.51 -24.15
CA ASN A 90 13.86 13.71 -24.32
C ASN A 90 14.69 12.44 -24.01
N LYS A 91 14.25 11.27 -24.50
CA LYS A 91 14.84 9.94 -24.24
C LYS A 91 14.82 9.48 -22.78
N GLN A 92 13.99 10.08 -21.94
CA GLN A 92 13.74 9.65 -20.58
C GLN A 92 12.30 9.16 -20.48
N PHE A 93 12.11 7.96 -19.94
CA PHE A 93 10.78 7.46 -19.60
C PHE A 93 10.32 8.13 -18.32
N LYS A 94 9.25 8.93 -18.40
CA LYS A 94 8.71 9.71 -17.28
C LYS A 94 7.25 9.42 -17.09
N CYS A 95 6.85 9.18 -15.85
CA CYS A 95 5.49 8.96 -15.41
C CYS A 95 4.97 10.13 -14.58
N ALA A 96 3.65 10.30 -14.53
CA ALA A 96 3.02 11.32 -13.69
C ALA A 96 2.95 10.86 -12.22
N THR A 97 2.70 9.57 -11.99
CA THR A 97 2.68 8.95 -10.65
C THR A 97 3.58 7.72 -10.61
N GLY A 98 4.18 7.45 -9.45
CA GLY A 98 5.03 6.27 -9.23
C GLY A 98 6.34 6.26 -10.03
N ASP A 99 6.73 7.39 -10.63
CA ASP A 99 7.92 7.46 -11.49
C ASP A 99 9.16 6.97 -10.75
N CYS A 100 9.98 6.15 -11.38
CA CYS A 100 11.22 5.65 -10.79
C CYS A 100 12.43 6.04 -11.66
N GLY A 101 12.26 6.97 -12.60
CA GLY A 101 13.27 7.34 -13.56
C GLY A 101 14.43 8.06 -12.87
N ALA A 102 15.62 7.48 -12.95
CA ALA A 102 16.83 8.09 -12.41
C ALA A 102 18.03 7.82 -13.30
N ARG A 103 19.10 8.58 -13.09
CA ARG A 103 20.36 8.35 -13.78
C ARG A 103 20.86 6.90 -13.62
N ALA A 104 20.65 6.30 -12.44
CA ALA A 104 21.07 4.95 -12.11
C ALA A 104 20.37 3.85 -12.93
N ASN A 105 19.13 4.06 -13.39
CA ASN A 105 18.43 3.12 -14.27
C ASN A 105 18.35 3.59 -15.72
N GLY A 106 19.07 4.67 -16.06
CA GLY A 106 19.07 5.25 -17.40
C GLY A 106 17.75 5.92 -17.79
N PHE A 107 16.89 6.24 -16.82
CA PHE A 107 15.52 6.73 -17.04
C PHE A 107 14.71 5.78 -17.94
N GLY A 108 14.90 4.47 -17.76
CA GLY A 108 14.22 3.43 -18.53
C GLY A 108 12.87 3.02 -17.93
N ILE A 109 12.19 2.10 -18.62
CA ILE A 109 10.96 1.47 -18.08
C ILE A 109 11.27 0.65 -16.81
N PRO A 110 12.30 -0.22 -16.75
CA PRO A 110 12.55 -1.00 -15.54
C PRO A 110 13.12 -0.10 -14.43
N CYS A 111 12.57 -0.20 -13.23
CA CYS A 111 13.00 0.64 -12.12
C CYS A 111 14.37 0.23 -11.55
N LYS A 112 14.83 -0.99 -11.82
CA LYS A 112 16.13 -1.53 -11.36
C LYS A 112 16.37 -1.35 -9.85
N GLY A 113 15.32 -1.54 -9.05
CA GLY A 113 15.36 -1.44 -7.59
C GLY A 113 15.15 -0.03 -7.03
N ILE A 114 14.93 0.98 -7.88
CA ILE A 114 14.59 2.34 -7.44
C ILE A 114 13.10 2.41 -7.10
N SER A 115 12.77 2.95 -5.91
CA SER A 115 11.38 3.11 -5.48
C SER A 115 10.64 4.14 -6.34
N GLY A 116 9.31 4.01 -6.40
CA GLY A 116 8.44 4.94 -7.11
C GLY A 116 8.30 6.26 -6.37
N GLN A 117 8.25 7.37 -7.11
CA GLN A 117 8.00 8.68 -6.54
C GLN A 117 6.50 8.84 -6.21
N PRO A 118 6.16 9.43 -5.04
CA PRO A 118 4.79 9.67 -4.65
C PRO A 118 4.03 10.64 -5.59
N PRO A 119 2.70 10.50 -5.75
CA PRO A 119 1.84 9.56 -5.04
C PRO A 119 1.77 8.18 -5.67
N VAL A 120 1.73 7.13 -4.85
CA VAL A 120 1.70 5.76 -5.35
C VAL A 120 1.04 4.80 -4.35
N THR A 121 0.13 3.96 -4.86
CA THR A 121 -0.39 2.80 -4.11
C THR A 121 0.63 1.66 -4.16
N LEU A 122 1.02 1.11 -3.00
CA LEU A 122 2.00 0.04 -2.89
C LEU A 122 1.35 -1.28 -2.48
N ALA A 123 1.86 -2.36 -3.06
CA ALA A 123 1.59 -3.74 -2.69
C ALA A 123 2.87 -4.34 -2.12
N GLU A 124 2.83 -4.79 -0.88
CA GLU A 124 4.05 -5.14 -0.15
C GLU A 124 4.07 -6.60 0.27
N PHE A 125 5.24 -7.21 0.21
CA PHE A 125 5.42 -8.65 0.40
C PHE A 125 6.73 -8.98 1.12
N THR A 126 6.62 -9.91 2.06
CA THR A 126 7.73 -10.74 2.56
C THR A 126 7.27 -12.18 2.50
N LEU A 127 7.85 -12.97 1.61
CA LEU A 127 7.46 -14.37 1.38
C LEU A 127 8.35 -15.32 2.17
N ASN A 128 7.75 -16.39 2.71
CA ASN A 128 8.45 -17.40 3.51
C ASN A 128 9.37 -16.78 4.58
N GLY A 129 8.84 -15.78 5.29
CA GLY A 129 9.50 -15.07 6.37
C GLY A 129 9.52 -15.89 7.67
N ALA A 130 9.43 -15.20 8.80
CA ALA A 130 9.45 -15.86 10.12
C ALA A 130 8.35 -16.93 10.23
N GLY A 131 8.73 -18.16 10.62
CA GLY A 131 7.79 -19.28 10.73
C GLY A 131 7.28 -19.83 9.39
N GLY A 132 7.90 -19.45 8.27
CA GLY A 132 7.46 -19.81 6.93
C GLY A 132 6.21 -19.06 6.47
N LEU A 133 5.92 -17.92 7.10
CA LEU A 133 4.76 -17.09 6.83
C LEU A 133 5.05 -16.09 5.72
N ASP A 134 4.03 -15.86 4.92
CA ASP A 134 3.96 -14.76 3.98
C ASP A 134 3.27 -13.59 4.67
N TYR A 135 3.90 -12.44 4.62
CA TYR A 135 3.34 -11.18 5.07
C TYR A 135 3.06 -10.33 3.84
N TYR A 136 1.84 -9.82 3.74
CA TYR A 136 1.47 -8.90 2.67
C TYR A 136 0.46 -7.88 3.16
N ASP A 137 0.49 -6.71 2.53
CA ASP A 137 -0.42 -5.62 2.82
C ASP A 137 -0.52 -4.68 1.63
N LEU A 138 -1.57 -3.85 1.66
CA LEU A 138 -1.64 -2.67 0.85
C LEU A 138 -1.22 -1.51 1.72
N SER A 139 -0.18 -0.81 1.30
CA SER A 139 0.23 0.40 1.93
C SER A 139 0.03 1.54 0.96
N ASN A 140 -0.48 2.65 1.49
CA ASN A 140 -0.33 3.89 0.78
C ASN A 140 1.04 4.48 1.08
N GLY A 141 2.07 3.72 1.52
CA GLY A 141 3.40 4.20 1.96
C GLY A 141 4.45 3.16 2.34
N GLU A 142 5.70 3.56 2.53
CA GLU A 142 6.84 2.66 2.79
C GLU A 142 6.83 2.00 4.21
N PRO A 143 7.18 0.71 4.37
CA PRO A 143 7.22 0.00 5.65
C PRO A 143 8.64 -0.16 6.20
N VAL A 144 8.69 -0.41 7.50
CA VAL A 144 9.90 -0.63 8.28
C VAL A 144 10.49 -2.01 7.98
N LEU A 145 11.72 -2.03 7.48
CA LEU A 145 12.59 -3.21 7.56
C LEU A 145 12.98 -3.44 9.03
N ILE A 146 12.22 -4.25 9.76
CA ILE A 146 12.68 -4.73 11.09
C ILE A 146 13.81 -5.74 10.85
N ILE A 147 15.04 -5.25 10.70
CA ILE A 147 16.25 -6.04 10.92
C ILE A 147 16.92 -5.51 12.19
N PHE A 148 16.75 -6.24 13.30
CA PHE A 148 17.59 -6.10 14.50
C PHE A 148 19.08 -6.38 14.15
N PRO A 149 20.06 -6.01 14.99
CA PRO A 149 20.37 -4.69 15.52
C PRO A 149 21.84 -4.38 15.15
N LYS A 150 22.12 -3.73 14.02
CA LYS A 150 23.41 -3.05 13.81
C LYS A 150 23.38 -2.18 12.55
N ILE A 151 23.76 -0.91 12.77
CA ILE A 151 24.21 0.08 11.79
C ILE A 151 23.10 0.97 11.19
N ILE A 152 22.86 2.03 11.97
CA ILE A 152 22.69 3.46 11.61
C ILE A 152 22.96 3.76 10.13
N THR A 153 21.90 3.68 9.32
CA THR A 153 21.59 4.62 8.24
C THR A 153 20.08 4.55 8.09
N VAL A 154 19.39 5.35 8.88
CA VAL A 154 17.94 5.43 8.86
C VAL A 154 17.58 6.24 7.61
N GLU A 155 17.44 5.59 6.46
CA GLU A 155 16.59 6.14 5.41
C GLU A 155 15.14 6.03 5.91
N CYS A 156 14.78 6.92 6.84
CA CYS A 156 13.40 7.19 7.22
C CYS A 156 12.73 7.96 6.06
N SER A 157 12.59 7.31 4.90
CA SER A 157 11.59 7.66 3.90
C SER A 157 10.40 6.77 4.15
N LEU A 158 9.67 7.03 5.24
CA LEU A 158 8.44 6.33 5.60
C LEU A 158 7.27 7.26 5.25
N ILE A 159 7.07 7.44 3.94
CA ILE A 159 6.06 8.34 3.42
C ILE A 159 4.85 7.47 3.10
N VAL A 160 3.67 7.82 3.63
CA VAL A 160 2.44 7.52 2.92
C VAL A 160 2.60 8.20 1.59
N ASP A 161 2.85 7.53 0.50
CA ASP A 161 2.97 8.11 -0.82
C ASP A 161 1.61 8.64 -1.31
N GLY A 162 0.51 8.04 -0.88
CA GLY A 162 -0.85 8.41 -1.27
C GLY A 162 -1.51 7.30 -2.09
N HIS A 163 -2.55 7.64 -2.85
CA HIS A 163 -3.30 6.71 -3.67
C HIS A 163 -3.30 7.15 -5.13
N SER A 164 -2.80 6.28 -6.01
CA SER A 164 -2.79 6.51 -7.46
C SER A 164 -3.78 5.62 -8.20
N VAL A 165 -3.78 4.32 -7.92
CA VAL A 165 -4.62 3.32 -8.58
C VAL A 165 -5.19 2.37 -7.53
N GLY A 166 -6.49 2.07 -7.64
CA GLY A 166 -7.15 1.08 -6.80
C GLY A 166 -6.52 -0.30 -6.97
N MET A 167 -6.32 -1.03 -5.87
CA MET A 167 -5.59 -2.29 -5.89
C MET A 167 -6.22 -3.33 -4.97
N THR A 168 -6.16 -4.59 -5.42
CA THR A 168 -6.48 -5.77 -4.62
C THR A 168 -5.33 -6.77 -4.65
N ILE A 169 -4.95 -7.29 -3.48
CA ILE A 169 -4.08 -8.46 -3.33
C ILE A 169 -4.94 -9.64 -2.88
N LYS A 170 -4.85 -10.74 -3.61
CA LYS A 170 -5.62 -11.96 -3.32
C LYS A 170 -4.71 -13.20 -3.37
N PRO A 171 -4.59 -13.96 -2.28
CA PRO A 171 -4.00 -15.30 -2.33
C PRO A 171 -4.79 -16.23 -3.27
N ILE A 172 -4.08 -16.97 -4.12
CA ILE A 172 -4.64 -17.93 -5.07
C ILE A 172 -3.85 -19.24 -5.08
N GLY A 173 -4.40 -20.25 -5.75
CA GLY A 173 -3.80 -21.58 -5.83
C GLY A 173 -3.94 -22.38 -4.54
N GLN A 174 -3.01 -23.29 -4.29
CA GLN A 174 -2.97 -24.07 -3.05
C GLN A 174 -2.15 -23.31 -2.00
N PHE A 175 -2.81 -22.79 -0.97
CA PHE A 175 -2.18 -22.11 0.16
C PHE A 175 -2.67 -22.67 1.50
N GLN A 176 -1.95 -22.37 2.57
CA GLN A 176 -2.27 -22.83 3.92
C GLN A 176 -2.62 -21.65 4.82
N MET A 177 -3.70 -21.79 5.57
CA MET A 177 -4.09 -20.84 6.62
C MET A 177 -3.09 -20.92 7.77
N VAL A 178 -2.81 -19.77 8.38
CA VAL A 178 -1.97 -19.69 9.57
C VAL A 178 -2.74 -20.21 10.78
N ASN A 179 -2.10 -21.01 11.64
CA ASN A 179 -2.72 -21.47 12.89
C ASN A 179 -2.73 -20.36 13.96
N ASN A 180 -3.47 -19.29 13.68
CA ASN A 180 -3.70 -18.18 14.59
C ASN A 180 -5.13 -17.66 14.40
N LYS A 181 -5.99 -17.89 15.40
CA LYS A 181 -7.40 -17.49 15.37
C LYS A 181 -7.60 -15.98 15.48
N GLU A 182 -6.62 -15.24 15.98
CA GLU A 182 -6.70 -13.79 16.16
C GLU A 182 -6.61 -13.03 14.83
N LEU A 183 -6.06 -13.68 13.79
CA LEU A 183 -5.91 -13.07 12.48
C LEU A 183 -7.26 -12.79 11.80
N GLY A 184 -8.31 -13.57 12.08
CA GLY A 184 -9.63 -13.35 11.48
C GLY A 184 -9.55 -13.18 9.95
N LYS A 185 -10.01 -12.01 9.46
CA LYS A 185 -9.96 -11.66 8.02
C LYS A 185 -8.55 -11.49 7.43
N TYR A 186 -7.53 -11.34 8.26
CA TYR A 186 -6.13 -11.19 7.86
C TYR A 186 -5.43 -12.53 7.61
N ASN A 187 -6.08 -13.66 7.93
CA ASN A 187 -5.55 -14.99 7.65
C ASN A 187 -5.85 -15.39 6.20
N CYS A 188 -4.86 -15.30 5.32
CA CYS A 188 -5.00 -15.51 3.87
C CYS A 188 -6.19 -14.76 3.25
N GLY A 189 -6.51 -13.58 3.78
CA GLY A 189 -7.60 -12.75 3.30
C GLY A 189 -7.28 -12.01 2.01
N THR A 190 -8.26 -11.25 1.53
CA THR A 190 -8.06 -10.35 0.39
C THR A 190 -7.88 -8.93 0.92
N ALA A 191 -6.76 -8.29 0.58
CA ALA A 191 -6.53 -6.89 0.86
C ALA A 191 -7.04 -6.07 -0.32
N THR A 192 -7.87 -5.05 -0.10
CA THR A 192 -8.39 -4.18 -1.17
C THR A 192 -8.44 -2.74 -0.70
N CYS A 193 -7.99 -1.83 -1.56
CA CYS A 193 -8.17 -0.40 -1.38
C CYS A 193 -8.62 0.21 -2.72
N THR A 194 -9.87 0.68 -2.74
CA THR A 194 -10.41 1.54 -3.80
C THR A 194 -10.73 2.89 -3.17
N PHE A 195 -10.10 3.95 -3.68
CA PHE A 195 -10.20 5.27 -3.09
C PHE A 195 -11.06 6.16 -3.98
N ASP A 196 -12.18 6.64 -3.43
CA ASP A 196 -12.97 7.67 -4.09
C ASP A 196 -12.21 9.00 -4.06
N VAL A 197 -11.57 9.36 -5.18
CA VAL A 197 -10.77 10.57 -5.30
C VAL A 197 -11.55 11.86 -5.02
N ASN A 198 -12.87 11.84 -5.11
CA ASN A 198 -13.69 13.02 -4.75
C ASN A 198 -13.65 13.31 -3.24
N LYS A 199 -13.26 12.34 -2.42
CA LYS A 199 -13.02 12.50 -0.97
C LYS A 199 -11.61 12.99 -0.66
N CYS A 200 -10.74 13.11 -1.65
CA CYS A 200 -9.42 13.70 -1.49
C CYS A 200 -9.55 15.21 -1.28
N PRO A 201 -8.95 15.80 -0.24
CA PRO A 201 -8.90 17.25 -0.08
C PRO A 201 -8.26 17.93 -1.30
N PRO A 202 -8.72 19.11 -1.74
CA PRO A 202 -8.22 19.77 -2.95
C PRO A 202 -6.69 19.95 -2.97
N GLU A 203 -6.10 20.29 -1.82
CA GLU A 203 -4.65 20.45 -1.67
C GLU A 203 -3.86 19.15 -1.87
N LEU A 204 -4.50 17.99 -1.73
CA LEU A 204 -3.91 16.67 -1.95
C LEU A 204 -4.22 16.12 -3.35
N GLN A 205 -5.18 16.70 -4.07
CA GLN A 205 -5.58 16.22 -5.39
C GLN A 205 -4.52 16.56 -6.45
N MET A 206 -4.04 15.53 -7.14
CA MET A 206 -3.10 15.62 -8.25
C MET A 206 -3.67 14.92 -9.49
N ASP A 207 -2.94 14.99 -10.62
CA ASP A 207 -3.34 14.38 -11.88
C ASP A 207 -2.41 13.20 -12.22
N ASP A 208 -2.98 12.13 -12.79
CA ASP A 208 -2.24 10.93 -13.19
C ASP A 208 -1.62 11.03 -14.59
N GLY A 209 -1.73 12.19 -15.25
CA GLY A 209 -1.21 12.42 -16.59
C GLY A 209 -2.02 11.78 -17.72
N ALA A 210 -3.04 10.98 -17.40
CA ALA A 210 -4.04 10.43 -18.30
C ALA A 210 -5.41 11.12 -18.13
N GLY A 211 -5.47 12.19 -17.35
CA GLY A 211 -6.69 12.98 -17.09
C GLY A 211 -7.50 12.49 -15.90
N ASN A 212 -7.03 11.48 -15.15
CA ASN A 212 -7.65 11.04 -13.92
C ASN A 212 -7.04 11.78 -12.72
N LYS A 213 -7.83 11.89 -11.65
CA LYS A 213 -7.35 12.43 -10.38
C LYS A 213 -6.78 11.33 -9.50
N VAL A 214 -5.73 11.70 -8.75
CA VAL A 214 -5.10 10.89 -7.70
C VAL A 214 -5.02 11.69 -6.42
N CYS A 215 -4.79 11.01 -5.30
CA CYS A 215 -4.73 11.65 -3.99
C CYS A 215 -3.34 11.47 -3.38
N ALA A 216 -2.58 12.55 -3.25
CA ALA A 216 -1.31 12.53 -2.53
C ALA A 216 -1.52 12.48 -1.02
N SER A 217 -0.57 11.90 -0.31
CA SER A 217 -0.50 12.18 1.13
C SER A 217 -0.10 13.63 1.38
N ILE A 218 -0.25 14.06 2.62
CA ILE A 218 0.26 15.36 3.03
C ILE A 218 1.77 15.49 2.84
N CYS A 219 2.56 14.45 3.15
CA CYS A 219 4.00 14.48 2.95
C CYS A 219 4.38 14.58 1.47
N ALA A 220 3.72 13.81 0.61
CA ALA A 220 3.93 13.87 -0.84
C ALA A 220 3.53 15.25 -1.41
N ALA A 221 2.38 15.79 -0.98
CA ALA A 221 1.88 17.08 -1.42
C ALA A 221 2.80 18.23 -1.02
N ILE A 222 3.30 18.26 0.23
CA ILE A 222 4.24 19.32 0.64
C ILE A 222 5.60 19.17 -0.03
N ASN A 223 6.03 17.99 -0.46
CA ASN A 223 7.29 17.82 -1.17
C ASN A 223 7.17 18.07 -2.69
N ASN A 224 5.95 18.11 -3.23
CA ASN A 224 5.70 18.45 -4.63
C ASN A 224 5.67 19.98 -4.86
N ALA A 225 6.67 20.50 -5.58
CA ALA A 225 6.77 21.94 -5.87
C ALA A 225 5.59 22.49 -6.68
N GLY A 226 5.09 21.71 -7.65
CA GLY A 226 3.94 22.10 -8.46
C GLY A 226 2.64 22.20 -7.64
N GLN A 227 2.50 21.35 -6.62
CA GLN A 227 1.34 21.38 -5.73
C GLN A 227 1.45 22.53 -4.73
N ARG A 228 2.64 22.78 -4.16
CA ARG A 228 2.88 23.96 -3.30
C ARG A 228 2.59 25.27 -4.02
N ALA A 229 2.94 25.39 -5.30
CA ALA A 229 2.65 26.57 -6.10
C ALA A 229 1.13 26.84 -6.27
N LYS A 230 0.28 25.81 -6.15
CA LYS A 230 -1.19 25.94 -6.23
C LYS A 230 -1.83 26.20 -4.86
N HIS A 231 -1.20 25.78 -3.77
CA HIS A 231 -1.77 25.80 -2.43
C HIS A 231 -0.77 26.37 -1.42
N GLN A 232 -0.95 27.66 -1.07
CA GLN A 232 -0.07 28.36 -0.12
C GLN A 232 0.08 27.65 1.23
N MET A 233 -0.97 26.96 1.70
CA MET A 233 -0.93 26.14 2.92
C MET A 233 0.21 25.10 2.88
N LEU A 234 0.38 24.41 1.75
CA LEU A 234 1.43 23.39 1.61
C LEU A 234 2.82 24.03 1.60
N GLN A 235 2.96 25.21 1.01
CA GLN A 235 4.20 25.98 1.06
C GLN A 235 4.55 26.37 2.50
N ASN A 236 3.57 26.84 3.28
CA ASN A 236 3.77 27.17 4.69
C ASN A 236 4.20 25.93 5.51
N PHE A 237 3.61 24.76 5.25
CA PHE A 237 4.02 23.51 5.89
C PHE A 237 5.43 23.09 5.50
N TYR A 238 5.82 23.29 4.24
CA TYR A 238 7.15 22.95 3.75
C TYR A 238 8.24 23.87 4.31
N ASP A 239 7.97 25.16 4.43
CA ASP A 239 8.93 26.16 4.93
C ASP A 239 9.17 26.02 6.44
N ASN A 240 8.17 25.54 7.18
CA ASN A 240 8.32 25.22 8.60
C ASN A 240 8.97 23.83 8.78
N LYS A 241 10.21 23.79 9.27
CA LYS A 241 10.95 22.54 9.49
C LYS A 241 10.18 21.56 10.39
N ASP A 242 9.55 22.05 11.46
CA ASP A 242 8.86 21.19 12.44
C ASP A 242 7.58 20.60 11.85
N THR A 243 6.77 21.41 11.17
CA THR A 243 5.55 20.94 10.50
C THR A 243 5.88 19.98 9.36
N ARG A 244 6.90 20.29 8.54
CA ARG A 244 7.38 19.39 7.49
C ARG A 244 7.82 18.05 8.05
N SER A 245 8.61 18.07 9.13
CA SER A 245 9.05 16.84 9.78
C SER A 245 7.90 16.08 10.46
N LEU A 246 6.91 16.79 10.98
CA LEU A 246 5.72 16.20 11.61
C LEU A 246 4.88 15.42 10.59
N VAL A 247 4.48 16.04 9.48
CA VAL A 247 3.57 15.42 8.49
C VAL A 247 4.24 14.37 7.60
N CYS A 248 5.56 14.40 7.53
CA CYS A 248 6.37 13.34 6.91
C CYS A 248 6.90 12.32 7.94
N CYS A 249 6.62 12.53 9.22
CA CYS A 249 7.21 11.78 10.33
C CYS A 249 8.75 11.56 10.20
N SER A 250 9.48 12.53 9.67
CA SER A 250 10.92 12.38 9.37
C SER A 250 11.78 12.47 10.62
N CYS A 251 12.94 11.82 10.62
CA CYS A 251 13.98 11.97 11.64
C CYS A 251 15.13 12.88 11.18
N ASP A 252 15.68 13.70 12.07
CA ASP A 252 17.06 14.19 11.94
C ASP A 252 18.03 13.35 12.79
N ARG A 253 19.34 13.64 12.69
CA ARG A 253 20.42 12.84 13.33
C ARG A 253 20.31 12.77 14.86
N GLN A 254 19.52 13.62 15.50
CA GLN A 254 19.36 13.69 16.95
C GLN A 254 17.91 13.49 17.39
N HIS A 255 16.95 13.70 16.49
CA HIS A 255 15.53 13.68 16.79
C HIS A 255 14.80 12.94 15.67
N CYS A 256 14.48 11.68 15.91
CA CYS A 256 13.24 11.18 15.35
C CYS A 256 12.11 11.97 16.02
N VAL A 257 11.24 12.59 15.22
CA VAL A 257 9.87 13.01 15.56
C VAL A 257 9.64 14.20 16.50
N SER A 258 8.88 15.17 15.97
CA SER A 258 8.37 16.37 16.62
C SER A 258 6.90 16.17 17.04
N PRO A 259 6.43 16.80 18.14
CA PRO A 259 7.20 17.61 19.06
C PRO A 259 8.05 16.73 19.99
N HIS A 260 9.31 17.13 20.16
CA HIS A 260 10.33 16.46 20.95
C HIS A 260 9.82 16.08 22.35
N ASP A 261 9.65 14.77 22.61
CA ASP A 261 9.46 14.26 23.96
C ASP A 261 10.81 14.13 24.67
N LYS A 262 11.04 14.93 25.72
CA LYS A 262 12.27 14.90 26.52
C LYS A 262 12.44 13.62 27.33
N VAL A 263 11.39 12.80 27.46
CA VAL A 263 11.35 11.62 28.34
C VAL A 263 11.82 10.35 27.62
N THR A 264 11.59 10.23 26.31
CA THR A 264 11.72 8.95 25.59
C THR A 264 12.97 8.81 24.71
N ALA A 265 13.85 9.81 24.65
CA ALA A 265 15.10 9.79 23.86
C ALA A 265 14.90 9.34 22.39
N GLY A 266 13.73 9.67 21.84
CA GLY A 266 13.27 9.34 20.49
C GLY A 266 11.81 9.74 20.41
N GLY A 267 11.45 10.60 19.46
CA GLY A 267 10.08 11.09 19.34
C GLY A 267 9.11 10.02 18.87
N LYS A 268 7.82 10.36 18.92
CA LYS A 268 6.70 9.58 18.40
C LYS A 268 6.00 10.42 17.34
N CYS A 269 5.62 9.84 16.21
CA CYS A 269 4.83 10.58 15.22
C CYS A 269 3.39 10.61 15.69
N ASP A 270 2.95 11.75 16.19
CA ASP A 270 1.60 11.92 16.73
C ASP A 270 0.69 12.56 15.68
N VAL A 271 -0.02 11.72 14.93
CA VAL A 271 -0.97 12.15 13.89
C VAL A 271 -2.09 13.03 14.44
N GLU A 272 -2.37 12.99 15.75
CA GLU A 272 -3.39 13.85 16.38
C GLU A 272 -2.95 15.31 16.42
N THR A 273 -1.64 15.57 16.38
CA THR A 273 -1.04 16.91 16.37
C THR A 273 -0.80 17.45 14.96
N TRP A 274 -1.07 16.64 13.93
CA TRP A 274 -0.90 17.08 12.55
C TRP A 274 -1.83 18.24 12.21
N PRO A 275 -1.41 19.14 11.30
CA PRO A 275 -2.35 20.05 10.67
C PRO A 275 -3.48 19.26 10.02
N ARG A 276 -4.63 19.91 9.88
CA ARG A 276 -5.79 19.32 9.21
C ARG A 276 -5.89 19.81 7.78
N SER A 277 -6.58 19.03 6.96
CA SER A 277 -6.98 19.44 5.62
C SER A 277 -7.86 20.69 5.66
N SER A 278 -8.01 21.32 4.49
CA SER A 278 -8.95 22.42 4.23
C SER A 278 -10.41 22.06 4.54
N GLN A 279 -10.73 20.76 4.58
CA GLN A 279 -12.03 20.22 4.94
C GLN A 279 -12.13 19.82 6.43
N ASN A 280 -11.14 20.18 7.27
CA ASN A 280 -11.05 19.84 8.70
C ASN A 280 -11.00 18.32 8.99
N ILE A 281 -10.54 17.53 8.04
CA ILE A 281 -10.25 16.09 8.20
C ILE A 281 -8.76 15.94 8.53
N GLY A 282 -8.41 15.10 9.51
CA GLY A 282 -7.01 14.73 9.77
C GLY A 282 -6.42 13.99 8.57
N TYR A 283 -5.21 14.34 8.14
CA TYR A 283 -4.63 13.77 6.92
C TYR A 283 -4.43 12.24 7.00
N ASP A 284 -4.22 11.69 8.18
CA ASP A 284 -4.19 10.25 8.47
C ASP A 284 -5.53 9.55 8.15
N LYS A 285 -6.65 10.27 8.33
CA LYS A 285 -8.01 9.76 8.14
C LYS A 285 -8.48 9.84 6.69
N VAL A 286 -7.82 10.66 5.86
CA VAL A 286 -8.14 10.79 4.44
C VAL A 286 -8.10 9.41 3.78
N PHE A 287 -7.10 8.58 4.10
CA PHE A 287 -6.95 7.22 3.54
C PHE A 287 -7.52 6.12 4.43
N LYS A 288 -7.46 6.25 5.77
CA LYS A 288 -7.94 5.17 6.67
C LYS A 288 -9.45 4.95 6.59
N ILE A 289 -10.23 6.03 6.41
CA ILE A 289 -11.69 5.93 6.31
C ILE A 289 -12.12 5.15 5.05
N PRO A 290 -11.65 5.49 3.83
CA PRO A 290 -12.03 4.75 2.62
C PRO A 290 -11.32 3.40 2.48
N CYS A 291 -10.10 3.25 3.01
CA CYS A 291 -9.34 2.01 2.97
C CYS A 291 -8.95 1.57 4.39
N PRO A 292 -9.89 1.04 5.19
CA PRO A 292 -9.63 0.64 6.57
C PRO A 292 -8.61 -0.51 6.69
N ASP A 293 -8.46 -1.27 5.62
CA ASP A 293 -7.63 -2.48 5.54
C ASP A 293 -6.26 -2.22 4.88
N ALA A 294 -5.98 -0.96 4.55
CA ALA A 294 -4.68 -0.51 4.07
C ALA A 294 -4.02 0.37 5.14
N TYR A 295 -2.69 0.38 5.15
CA TYR A 295 -1.93 1.31 5.97
C TYR A 295 -2.18 2.75 5.49
N SER A 296 -2.65 3.61 6.40
CA SER A 296 -2.87 5.03 6.10
C SER A 296 -1.76 5.95 6.58
N TRP A 297 -0.86 5.46 7.45
CA TRP A 297 0.35 6.13 7.94
C TRP A 297 1.36 5.16 8.58
N GLN A 298 2.60 5.64 8.79
CA GLN A 298 3.76 4.80 9.11
C GLN A 298 3.69 4.00 10.42
N PHE A 299 2.83 4.39 11.37
CA PHE A 299 2.57 3.65 12.60
C PHE A 299 1.07 3.39 12.80
N ASP A 300 0.33 3.33 11.69
CA ASP A 300 -1.04 2.84 11.71
C ASP A 300 -1.09 1.42 12.30
N ASP A 301 -2.24 1.02 12.81
CA ASP A 301 -2.34 -0.20 13.61
C ASP A 301 -1.80 -1.42 12.84
N PHE A 302 -1.07 -2.31 13.54
CA PHE A 302 -0.57 -3.58 12.97
C PHE A 302 -1.70 -4.54 12.53
N LYS A 303 -2.95 -4.07 12.51
CA LYS A 303 -4.14 -4.77 12.05
C LYS A 303 -4.33 -4.64 10.53
N SER A 304 -3.32 -4.25 9.76
CA SER A 304 -3.42 -4.21 8.29
C SER A 304 -2.46 -5.16 7.58
N THR A 305 -1.61 -5.91 8.32
CA THR A 305 -0.79 -6.98 7.75
C THR A 305 -1.57 -8.29 7.65
N TYR A 306 -1.67 -8.84 6.45
CA TYR A 306 -2.20 -10.16 6.20
C TYR A 306 -1.10 -11.21 6.29
N GLN A 307 -1.46 -12.39 6.78
CA GLN A 307 -0.55 -13.53 6.91
C GLN A 307 -1.09 -14.73 6.15
N CYS A 308 -0.25 -15.38 5.36
CA CYS A 308 -0.60 -16.63 4.65
C CYS A 308 0.61 -17.56 4.55
N MET A 309 0.47 -18.73 3.94
CA MET A 309 1.59 -19.63 3.70
C MET A 309 1.47 -20.28 2.32
N LYS A 310 2.58 -20.29 1.57
CA LYS A 310 2.75 -20.99 0.28
C LYS A 310 1.81 -20.51 -0.83
N ALA A 311 1.27 -19.29 -0.69
CA ALA A 311 0.31 -18.77 -1.65
C ALA A 311 0.98 -18.25 -2.92
N ASN A 312 0.31 -18.48 -4.05
CA ASN A 312 0.44 -17.61 -5.23
C ASN A 312 -0.46 -16.38 -5.03
N TYR A 313 -0.29 -15.33 -5.83
CA TYR A 313 -1.03 -14.09 -5.63
C TYR A 313 -1.59 -13.52 -6.93
N GLU A 314 -2.79 -12.96 -6.86
CA GLU A 314 -3.35 -12.04 -7.84
C GLU A 314 -3.22 -10.61 -7.32
N ILE A 315 -2.71 -9.73 -8.18
CA ILE A 315 -2.67 -8.28 -7.99
C ILE A 315 -3.59 -7.67 -9.05
N ILE A 316 -4.76 -7.19 -8.62
CA ILE A 316 -5.79 -6.63 -9.50
C ILE A 316 -5.76 -5.11 -9.39
N LEU A 317 -5.58 -4.44 -10.52
CA LEU A 317 -5.50 -2.99 -10.63
C LEU A 317 -6.83 -2.47 -11.20
N CYS A 318 -7.38 -1.43 -10.58
CA CYS A 318 -8.75 -0.95 -10.77
C CYS A 318 -9.83 -2.04 -10.55
N PRO A 319 -9.88 -2.73 -9.39
CA PRO A 319 -10.75 -3.90 -9.15
C PRO A 319 -12.27 -3.61 -9.22
N SER A 320 -12.69 -2.34 -9.13
CA SER A 320 -14.08 -1.91 -9.31
C SER A 320 -14.35 -1.31 -10.69
N GLY A 321 -13.42 -1.46 -11.64
CA GLY A 321 -13.44 -0.73 -12.90
C GLY A 321 -13.24 0.78 -12.72
N ASP A 322 -12.56 1.18 -11.64
CA ASP A 322 -12.52 2.53 -11.05
C ASP A 322 -12.48 3.64 -12.12
N THR A 323 -13.68 4.11 -12.47
CA THR A 323 -13.89 5.27 -13.33
C THR A 323 -13.95 6.49 -12.45
N THR A 324 -12.86 7.25 -12.40
CA THR A 324 -12.91 8.63 -11.91
C THR A 324 -13.51 9.55 -13.01
N SER A 325 -14.82 9.34 -13.29
CA SER A 325 -15.85 10.17 -13.97
C SER A 325 -15.63 10.81 -15.38
N PRO A 326 -16.70 11.11 -16.17
CA PRO A 326 -18.03 10.51 -16.28
C PRO A 326 -18.12 9.61 -17.54
N ILE A 327 -18.99 8.60 -17.49
CA ILE A 327 -19.38 7.86 -18.71
C ILE A 327 -20.30 8.77 -19.53
N VAL A 328 -19.75 9.48 -20.51
CA VAL A 328 -20.54 9.94 -21.65
C VAL A 328 -20.65 8.77 -22.61
N THR A 329 -21.68 7.94 -22.46
CA THR A 329 -22.33 7.36 -23.64
C THR A 329 -23.78 7.03 -23.32
N ALA A 330 -24.64 7.44 -24.24
CA ALA A 330 -26.09 7.48 -24.20
C ALA A 330 -26.79 6.13 -23.94
N THR A 331 -28.02 6.29 -23.42
CA THR A 331 -29.18 5.39 -23.58
C THR A 331 -29.19 4.07 -22.79
N ALA A 332 -29.93 4.06 -21.68
CA ALA A 332 -31.04 3.11 -21.48
C ALA A 332 -31.86 3.52 -20.24
N THR A 333 -33.10 3.89 -20.50
CA THR A 333 -34.17 4.12 -19.53
C THR A 333 -34.49 2.83 -18.77
N ALA A 334 -34.43 2.84 -17.43
CA ALA A 334 -35.28 1.98 -16.60
C ALA A 334 -35.28 2.48 -15.14
N ALA A 335 -36.44 2.95 -14.70
CA ALA A 335 -36.73 3.36 -13.34
C ALA A 335 -36.78 2.14 -12.40
N ILE A 336 -36.19 2.24 -11.19
CA ILE A 336 -36.67 1.50 -10.01
C ILE A 336 -36.65 2.43 -8.79
N LYS A 337 -37.77 2.32 -8.07
CA LYS A 337 -38.29 3.14 -6.99
C LYS A 337 -37.38 3.23 -5.77
N GLN A 338 -37.48 4.37 -5.09
CA GLN A 338 -37.03 4.59 -3.72
C GLN A 338 -37.57 3.49 -2.79
N GLN A 339 -36.68 2.85 -2.05
CA GLN A 339 -36.99 2.28 -0.74
C GLN A 339 -36.14 3.00 0.29
N GLN A 340 -36.79 3.87 1.06
CA GLN A 340 -36.27 4.40 2.31
C GLN A 340 -36.13 3.23 3.30
N ALA A 341 -34.91 2.73 3.49
CA ALA A 341 -34.56 2.01 4.70
C ALA A 341 -34.17 3.06 5.74
N GLN A 342 -34.87 3.07 6.89
CA GLN A 342 -34.66 3.99 8.01
C GLN A 342 -33.18 4.11 8.37
N SER A 343 -32.58 5.25 8.06
CA SER A 343 -31.22 5.56 8.48
C SER A 343 -31.24 5.95 9.96
N ASN A 344 -30.76 5.06 10.83
CA ASN A 344 -30.48 5.43 12.21
C ASN A 344 -29.28 6.39 12.23
N SER A 345 -29.42 7.50 12.95
CA SER A 345 -28.39 8.53 13.05
C SER A 345 -27.96 8.76 14.49
N CYS A 346 -26.65 8.92 14.70
CA CYS A 346 -26.03 9.20 15.99
C CYS A 346 -25.27 10.52 15.87
N ASN A 347 -25.74 11.59 16.53
CA ASN A 347 -25.18 12.94 16.38
C ASN A 347 -24.97 13.37 14.90
N GLY A 348 -25.98 13.12 14.06
CA GLY A 348 -25.95 13.49 12.63
C GLY A 348 -25.13 12.56 11.72
N ARG A 349 -24.58 11.46 12.24
CA ARG A 349 -23.89 10.43 11.44
C ARG A 349 -24.78 9.21 11.26
N THR A 350 -24.96 8.76 10.02
CA THR A 350 -25.65 7.50 9.72
C THR A 350 -24.76 6.31 10.06
N PHE A 351 -25.35 5.26 10.64
CA PHE A 351 -24.61 4.05 11.01
C PHE A 351 -25.44 2.78 10.78
N ASP A 352 -24.75 1.64 10.64
CA ASP A 352 -25.37 0.32 10.56
C ASP A 352 -25.62 -0.24 11.97
N THR A 353 -26.89 -0.51 12.29
CA THR A 353 -27.34 -1.03 13.59
C THR A 353 -26.97 -2.49 13.85
N ASN A 354 -26.48 -3.20 12.84
CA ASN A 354 -25.95 -4.55 13.03
C ASN A 354 -24.54 -4.53 13.63
N THR A 355 -23.78 -3.46 13.39
CA THR A 355 -22.35 -3.35 13.73
C THR A 355 -22.07 -2.34 14.85
N TYR A 356 -22.91 -1.33 15.02
CA TYR A 356 -22.72 -0.27 16.00
C TYR A 356 -23.99 0.08 16.80
N ASP A 357 -23.78 0.51 18.03
CA ASP A 357 -24.77 1.11 18.92
C ASP A 357 -24.45 2.61 19.11
N CYS A 358 -25.48 3.46 19.20
CA CYS A 358 -25.32 4.87 19.56
C CYS A 358 -25.46 5.03 21.07
N LEU A 359 -24.36 5.30 21.76
CA LEU A 359 -24.31 5.43 23.23
C LEU A 359 -23.94 6.87 23.58
N ASP A 360 -24.87 7.61 24.18
CA ASP A 360 -24.70 9.01 24.58
C ASP A 360 -24.20 9.93 23.43
N GLY A 361 -24.65 9.65 22.20
CA GLY A 361 -24.26 10.40 20.99
C GLY A 361 -22.90 10.00 20.40
N GLN A 362 -22.24 8.98 20.95
CA GLN A 362 -21.04 8.36 20.39
C GLN A 362 -21.41 7.03 19.71
N LEU A 363 -20.82 6.78 18.54
CA LEU A 363 -20.96 5.51 17.85
C LEU A 363 -19.98 4.49 18.42
N CYS A 364 -20.49 3.43 19.06
CA CYS A 364 -19.69 2.36 19.66
C CYS A 364 -19.93 1.03 18.97
N PRO A 365 -18.89 0.20 18.72
CA PRO A 365 -19.09 -1.15 18.20
C PRO A 365 -20.03 -1.94 19.10
N LYS A 366 -20.88 -2.76 18.48
CA LYS A 366 -21.93 -3.51 19.19
C LYS A 366 -21.35 -4.33 20.33
N GLY A 367 -21.98 -4.23 21.50
CA GLY A 367 -21.53 -4.91 22.73
C GLY A 367 -20.43 -4.20 23.52
N GLN A 368 -20.08 -2.97 23.16
CA GLN A 368 -19.26 -2.08 24.00
C GLN A 368 -20.12 -1.14 24.84
N GLN A 369 -19.51 -0.47 25.82
CA GLN A 369 -20.14 0.58 26.63
C GLN A 369 -19.38 1.91 26.48
N ALA A 370 -20.06 3.04 26.67
CA ALA A 370 -19.45 4.37 26.71
C ALA A 370 -19.03 4.74 28.15
N CYS A 371 -17.94 5.49 28.32
CA CYS A 371 -17.46 5.92 29.64
C CYS A 371 -17.22 7.43 29.72
N GLY A 372 -18.08 8.14 30.47
CA GLY A 372 -18.05 9.58 30.72
C GLY A 372 -19.26 10.33 30.14
N LYS A 373 -19.60 11.52 30.65
CA LYS A 373 -20.66 12.37 30.08
C LYS A 373 -20.12 13.04 28.80
N ASN A 374 -20.83 12.91 27.67
CA ASN A 374 -20.39 13.33 26.32
C ASN A 374 -19.12 12.60 25.83
N SER A 375 -18.96 11.33 26.20
CA SER A 375 -17.68 10.62 26.17
C SER A 375 -17.09 10.37 24.76
N HIS A 376 -15.77 10.14 24.74
CA HIS A 376 -14.95 9.89 23.55
C HIS A 376 -14.44 8.44 23.46
N ALA A 377 -14.80 7.56 24.39
CA ALA A 377 -14.23 6.22 24.49
C ALA A 377 -15.29 5.13 24.70
N CYS A 378 -15.33 4.19 23.76
CA CYS A 378 -16.06 2.93 23.87
C CYS A 378 -15.12 1.87 24.47
N PHE A 379 -15.62 1.03 25.38
CA PHE A 379 -14.82 0.00 26.02
C PHE A 379 -15.55 -1.34 26.12
N LYS A 380 -14.78 -2.44 26.19
CA LYS A 380 -15.32 -3.77 26.46
C LYS A 380 -15.50 -3.98 27.96
N PRO A 381 -16.73 -4.23 28.46
CA PRO A 381 -16.99 -4.43 29.88
C PRO A 381 -16.29 -5.66 30.48
N SER A 382 -15.79 -6.59 29.66
CA SER A 382 -14.99 -7.73 30.12
C SER A 382 -13.57 -7.35 30.54
N GLN A 383 -13.04 -6.25 30.00
CA GLN A 383 -11.64 -5.84 30.20
C GLN A 383 -11.49 -4.59 31.07
N TYR A 384 -12.49 -3.69 31.01
CA TYR A 384 -12.44 -2.41 31.70
C TYR A 384 -13.75 -2.14 32.45
N LYS A 385 -13.66 -1.27 33.46
CA LYS A 385 -14.79 -0.69 34.18
C LYS A 385 -14.72 0.84 34.08
N CYS A 386 -15.87 1.49 34.01
CA CYS A 386 -15.95 2.95 34.06
C CYS A 386 -16.20 3.41 35.49
N VAL A 387 -15.30 4.20 36.06
CA VAL A 387 -15.43 4.77 37.41
C VAL A 387 -15.30 6.28 37.30
N ASN A 388 -16.34 7.01 37.69
CA ASN A 388 -16.41 8.48 37.62
C ASN A 388 -16.05 9.05 36.23
N GLY A 389 -16.50 8.38 35.17
CA GLY A 389 -16.23 8.80 33.78
C GLY A 389 -14.81 8.53 33.29
N LYS A 390 -14.01 7.75 34.01
CA LYS A 390 -12.67 7.30 33.60
C LYS A 390 -12.62 5.78 33.47
N LEU A 391 -11.98 5.31 32.41
CA LEU A 391 -11.71 3.88 32.22
C LEU A 391 -10.65 3.42 33.22
N GLN A 392 -10.95 2.31 33.88
CA GLN A 392 -10.03 1.57 34.73
C GLN A 392 -10.00 0.13 34.24
N SER A 393 -8.84 -0.51 34.23
CA SER A 393 -8.77 -1.96 34.02
C SER A 393 -9.56 -2.67 35.12
N LYS A 394 -10.20 -3.78 34.76
CA LYS A 394 -10.81 -4.67 35.76
C LYS A 394 -9.77 -5.39 36.58
#